data_AF-A0A3S5A0N9-F1
#
_entry.id   AF-A0A3S5A0N9-F1
#
_cell.length_a   1.000
_cell.length_b   1.000
_cell.length_c   1.000
_cell.angle_alpha   90.00
_cell.angle_beta   90.00
_cell.angle_gamma   90.00
#
_symmetry.space_group_name_H-M   'P 1'
#
loop_
_entity.id
_entity.type
_entity.pdbx_description
1 polymer ?
#
loop_
_entity_poly.entity_id
_entity_poly.type
_entity_poly.pdbx_seq_one_letter_code
_entity_poly.pdbx_strand_id
1 'polypeptide(L)'
;MDVSPDDRYLVCGSSDRLAYIYAIGRSRQSPIVLPGHCGEVSVPRWSRHDPTRLITLSDDSQAFVWTMFPARRDTMAEPEELIGK
;
A
#
# COMPACT_ATOMS: atom_id res chain seq x y z
N MET A 1 -9.38 2.65 -10.01
CA MET A 1 -8.02 2.06 -10.18
C MET A 1 -7.04 3.17 -10.54
N ASP A 2 -5.78 3.07 -10.12
CA ASP A 2 -4.69 4.01 -10.44
C ASP A 2 -3.30 3.33 -10.32
N VAL A 3 -2.30 3.83 -11.05
CA VAL A 3 -0.91 3.31 -11.02
C VAL A 3 -0.01 4.27 -10.25
N SER A 4 0.94 3.75 -9.47
CA SER A 4 1.89 4.57 -8.74
C SER A 4 2.80 5.34 -9.72
N PRO A 5 3.28 6.55 -9.38
CA PRO A 5 4.10 7.36 -10.28
C PRO A 5 5.43 6.74 -10.69
N ASP A 6 5.87 5.70 -9.98
CA ASP A 6 7.08 4.94 -10.24
C ASP A 6 6.81 3.62 -10.99
N ASP A 7 5.57 3.40 -11.46
CA ASP A 7 5.11 2.20 -12.19
C ASP A 7 5.34 0.86 -11.46
N ARG A 8 5.57 0.90 -10.15
CA ARG A 8 5.82 -0.31 -9.35
C ARG A 8 4.57 -0.92 -8.77
N TYR A 9 3.51 -0.14 -8.57
CA TYR A 9 2.32 -0.57 -7.87
C TYR A 9 1.03 -0.12 -8.57
N LEU A 10 0.01 -0.96 -8.47
CA LEU A 10 -1.35 -0.69 -8.92
C LEU A 10 -2.25 -0.64 -7.69
N VAL A 11 -3.13 0.36 -7.59
CA VAL A 11 -4.20 0.39 -6.58
C VAL A 11 -5.57 0.26 -7.23
N CYS A 12 -6.44 -0.57 -6.63
CA CYS A 12 -7.85 -0.63 -6.96
C CYS A 12 -8.72 -0.57 -5.70
N GLY A 13 -9.91 -0.03 -5.85
CA GLY A 13 -10.97 -0.09 -4.85
C GLY A 13 -11.96 -1.17 -5.26
N SER A 14 -12.71 -1.68 -4.29
CA SER A 14 -13.64 -2.79 -4.47
C SER A 14 -14.94 -2.52 -3.70
N SER A 15 -16.03 -3.13 -4.17
CA SER A 15 -17.35 -3.08 -3.53
C SER A 15 -17.41 -3.91 -2.24
N ASP A 16 -16.38 -4.70 -1.95
CA ASP A 16 -16.20 -5.40 -0.66
C ASP A 16 -15.73 -4.49 0.48
N ARG A 17 -15.65 -3.17 0.23
CA ARG A 17 -15.25 -2.12 1.19
C ARG A 17 -13.76 -2.10 1.49
N LEU A 18 -12.96 -2.77 0.66
CA LEU A 18 -11.50 -2.77 0.75
C LEU A 18 -10.90 -2.10 -0.49
N ALA A 19 -9.70 -1.58 -0.30
CA ALA A 19 -8.81 -1.28 -1.42
C ALA A 19 -7.61 -2.23 -1.38
N TYR A 20 -7.04 -2.47 -2.56
CA TYR A 20 -5.98 -3.43 -2.75
C TYR A 20 -4.83 -2.79 -3.53
N ILE A 21 -3.61 -3.10 -3.12
CA ILE A 21 -2.39 -2.72 -3.85
C ILE A 21 -1.68 -3.98 -4.34
N TYR A 22 -1.27 -3.96 -5.61
CA TYR A 22 -0.54 -5.04 -6.27
C TYR A 22 0.79 -4.52 -6.81
N ALA A 23 1.86 -5.30 -6.72
CA ALA A 23 3.12 -4.98 -7.40
C ALA A 23 3.04 -5.32 -8.89
N ILE A 24 3.45 -4.40 -9.75
CA ILE A 24 3.43 -4.62 -11.21
C ILE A 24 4.57 -5.59 -11.57
N GLY A 25 4.29 -6.52 -12.49
CA GLY A 25 5.26 -7.52 -12.96
C GLY A 25 5.34 -8.82 -12.15
N ARG A 26 4.52 -8.99 -11.11
CA ARG A 26 4.41 -10.25 -10.36
C ARG A 26 3.07 -10.93 -10.62
N SER A 27 3.09 -12.14 -11.17
CA SER A 27 1.87 -12.87 -11.58
C SER A 27 1.10 -13.53 -10.43
N ARG A 28 1.78 -13.95 -9.37
CA ARG A 28 1.17 -14.58 -8.18
C ARG A 28 1.66 -13.87 -6.92
N GLN A 29 0.87 -12.91 -6.46
CA GLN A 29 1.13 -12.19 -5.22
C GLN A 29 -0.18 -12.01 -4.46
N SER A 30 -0.07 -11.99 -3.12
CA SER A 30 -1.14 -11.48 -2.29
C SER A 30 -1.12 -9.95 -2.35
N PRO A 31 -2.28 -9.29 -2.51
CA PRO A 31 -2.33 -7.84 -2.43
C PRO A 31 -2.02 -7.37 -1.02
N ILE A 32 -1.55 -6.13 -0.92
CA ILE A 32 -1.65 -5.37 0.33
C ILE A 32 -3.10 -4.90 0.43
N VAL A 33 -3.75 -5.20 1.56
CA VAL A 33 -5.14 -4.82 1.82
C VAL A 33 -5.18 -3.52 2.60
N LEU A 34 -6.02 -2.59 2.18
CA LEU A 34 -6.29 -1.31 2.84
C LEU A 34 -7.71 -1.35 3.43
N PRO A 35 -7.86 -1.72 4.73
CA PRO A 35 -9.15 -1.80 5.39
C PRO A 35 -9.62 -0.44 5.92
N GLY A 36 -10.87 -0.37 6.39
CA GLY A 36 -11.36 0.76 7.19
C GLY A 36 -12.60 1.45 6.64
N HIS A 37 -12.86 1.32 5.34
CA HIS A 37 -14.10 1.80 4.74
C HIS A 37 -15.30 0.94 5.18
N CYS A 38 -16.44 1.59 5.35
CA CYS A 38 -17.74 0.98 5.63
C CYS A 38 -18.60 0.85 4.35
N GLY A 39 -18.23 1.55 3.29
CA GLY A 39 -18.86 1.53 1.97
C GLY A 39 -17.92 1.06 0.85
N GLU A 40 -18.44 1.00 -0.38
CA GLU A 40 -17.66 0.66 -1.57
C GLU A 40 -16.56 1.70 -1.80
N VAL A 41 -15.34 1.22 -2.08
CA VAL A 41 -14.23 2.11 -2.40
C VAL A 41 -14.29 2.51 -3.87
N SER A 42 -14.94 3.64 -4.15
CA SER A 42 -15.18 4.13 -5.50
C SER A 42 -13.96 4.83 -6.13
N VAL A 43 -13.09 5.46 -5.32
CA VAL A 43 -11.96 6.24 -5.85
C VAL A 43 -10.64 5.95 -5.12
N PRO A 44 -9.72 5.21 -5.73
CA PRO A 44 -8.33 5.15 -5.28
C PRO A 44 -7.42 6.03 -6.17
N ARG A 45 -6.53 6.83 -5.57
CA ARG A 45 -5.60 7.71 -6.29
C ARG A 45 -4.23 7.79 -5.63
N TRP A 46 -3.17 7.62 -6.41
CA TRP A 46 -1.81 7.88 -5.96
C TRP A 46 -1.49 9.38 -5.95
N SER A 47 -0.62 9.79 -5.04
CA SER A 47 0.02 11.09 -5.14
C SER A 47 0.96 11.09 -6.34
N ARG A 48 0.83 12.10 -7.21
CA ARG A 48 1.68 12.24 -8.41
C ARG A 48 3.14 12.57 -8.10
N HIS A 49 3.40 13.13 -6.92
CA HIS A 49 4.74 13.61 -6.53
C HIS A 49 5.40 12.74 -5.45
N ASP A 50 4.64 11.85 -4.81
CA ASP A 50 5.14 10.99 -3.73
C ASP A 50 4.59 9.57 -3.92
N PRO A 51 5.39 8.62 -4.44
CA PRO A 51 4.94 7.26 -4.69
C PRO A 51 4.64 6.46 -3.41
N THR A 52 4.87 7.04 -2.23
CA THR A 52 4.52 6.42 -0.95
C THR A 52 3.12 6.80 -0.47
N ARG A 53 2.45 7.77 -1.10
CA ARG A 53 1.15 8.27 -0.63
C ARG A 53 0.04 8.03 -1.61
N LEU A 54 -1.13 7.66 -1.10
CA LEU A 54 -2.35 7.56 -1.89
C LEU A 54 -3.58 7.88 -1.03
N ILE A 55 -4.70 8.14 -1.69
CA ILE A 55 -6.00 8.33 -1.04
C ILE A 55 -6.98 7.27 -1.52
N THR A 56 -7.90 6.90 -0.65
CA THR A 56 -9.09 6.11 -1.01
C THR A 56 -10.34 6.84 -0.53
N LEU A 57 -11.34 6.98 -1.39
CA LEU A 57 -12.65 7.53 -1.09
C LEU A 57 -13.70 6.43 -1.24
N SER A 58 -14.72 6.51 -0.39
CA SER A 58 -15.82 5.56 -0.33
C SER A 58 -17.16 6.27 -0.31
N ASP A 59 -18.20 5.55 -0.67
CA ASP A 59 -19.59 6.03 -0.65
C ASP A 59 -20.11 6.25 0.78
N ASP A 60 -19.38 5.79 1.80
CA ASP A 60 -19.61 6.13 3.21
C ASP A 60 -19.24 7.58 3.58
N SER A 61 -18.89 8.40 2.58
CA SER A 61 -18.46 9.79 2.75
C SER A 61 -17.15 9.96 3.53
N GLN A 62 -16.33 8.91 3.63
CA GLN A 62 -15.01 8.96 4.23
C GLN A 62 -13.89 8.86 3.21
N ALA A 63 -12.78 9.51 3.57
CA ALA A 63 -11.52 9.48 2.85
C ALA A 63 -10.43 8.95 3.78
N PHE A 64 -9.65 7.97 3.32
CA PHE A 64 -8.42 7.59 4.00
C PHE A 64 -7.21 8.04 3.20
N VAL A 65 -6.23 8.57 3.92
CA VAL A 65 -4.90 8.89 3.38
C VAL A 65 -3.95 7.81 3.88
N TRP A 66 -3.30 7.13 2.94
CA TRP A 66 -2.38 6.04 3.24
C TRP A 66 -0.95 6.47 2.97
N THR A 67 -0.03 5.94 3.77
CA THR A 67 1.40 6.04 3.55
C THR A 67 1.97 4.63 3.54
N MET A 68 2.65 4.28 2.46
CA MET A 68 3.40 3.04 2.33
C MET A 68 4.84 3.27 2.76
N PHE A 69 5.31 2.44 3.68
CA PHE A 69 6.73 2.38 3.98
C PHE A 69 7.35 1.24 3.18
N PRO A 70 8.62 1.36 2.73
CA PRO A 70 9.38 0.19 2.33
C PRO A 70 9.27 -0.83 3.46
N ALA A 71 9.05 -2.11 3.12
CA ALA A 71 9.18 -3.17 4.11
C ALA A 71 10.53 -2.95 4.81
N ARG A 72 10.50 -2.79 6.14
CA ARG A 72 11.75 -2.74 6.90
C ARG A 72 12.47 -4.02 6.52
N ARG A 73 13.64 -3.90 5.89
CA ARG A 73 14.60 -4.99 5.93
C ARG A 73 14.89 -5.09 7.41
N ASP A 74 14.41 -6.14 8.06
CA ASP A 74 14.88 -6.46 9.40
C ASP A 74 16.40 -6.55 9.27
N THR A 75 17.09 -5.51 9.76
CA THR A 75 18.52 -5.57 9.99
C THR A 75 18.67 -6.53 11.16
N MET A 76 18.67 -7.82 10.86
CA MET A 76 19.12 -8.82 11.82
C MET A 76 20.58 -8.45 12.07
N ALA A 77 20.86 -7.91 13.26
CA ALA A 77 22.24 -7.65 13.67
C ALA A 77 22.99 -8.98 13.56
N GLU A 78 24.10 -8.97 12.82
CA GLU A 78 24.95 -10.14 12.70
C GLU A 78 25.40 -10.55 14.11
N PRO A 79 25.29 -11.84 14.49
CA PRO A 79 25.58 -12.31 15.85
C PRO A 79 27.03 -12.08 16.32
N GLU A 80 27.92 -11.65 15.44
CA GLU A 80 29.35 -11.38 15.72
C GLU A 80 29.57 -10.08 16.51
N GLU A 81 28.60 -9.17 16.63
CA GLU A 81 28.77 -7.89 17.33
C GLU A 81 28.57 -8.00 18.86
N LEU A 82 28.19 -9.17 19.39
CA LEU A 82 27.97 -9.38 20.83
C LEU A 82 29.18 -9.94 21.59
N ILE A 83 30.31 -10.22 20.93
CA ILE A 83 31.53 -10.70 21.61
C ILE A 83 32.52 -9.53 21.75
N GLY A 84 32.17 -8.62 22.65
CA GLY A 84 33.06 -7.58 23.14
C GLY A 84 34.19 -8.17 24.00
N LYS A 85 35.38 -7.60 23.82
CA LYS A 85 36.67 -7.96 24.44
C LYS A 85 36.69 -7.80 25.96
#